data_AF-A0A2D8CLU9-F1
#
_entry.id   AF-A0A2D8CLU9-F1
#
_cell.length_a   1.000
_cell.length_b   1.000
_cell.length_c   1.000
_cell.angle_alpha   90.00
_cell.angle_beta   90.00
_cell.angle_gamma   90.00
#
_symmetry.space_group_name_H-M   'P 1'
#
loop_
_entity.id
_entity.type
_entity.pdbx_description
1 polymer ?
#
loop_
_entity_poly.entity_id
_entity_poly.type
_entity_poly.pdbx_seq_one_letter_code
_entity_poly.pdbx_strand_id
1 'polypeptide(L)'
;MTQTKQQQLFKVLSGIESQLEHVRFLINESVPSGDWIDTKEFSNRSTLNHKTVCNYVGKGTIKMTKKIRGRHLIHISELENWSK
;
A
#
# COMPACT_ATOMS: atom_id res chain seq x y z
N MET A 1 10.60 33.00 26.28
CA MET A 1 10.98 31.60 26.61
C MET A 1 10.14 30.54 25.87
N THR A 2 8.95 30.84 25.37
CA THR A 2 8.09 29.90 24.60
C THR A 2 8.59 29.63 23.18
N GLN A 3 9.22 30.62 22.54
CA GLN A 3 9.69 30.53 21.15
C GLN A 3 10.79 29.47 20.94
N THR A 4 11.67 29.28 21.93
CA THR A 4 12.75 28.29 21.89
C THR A 4 12.23 26.85 21.98
N LYS A 5 11.18 26.60 22.77
CA LYS A 5 10.55 25.27 22.86
C LYS A 5 9.79 24.90 21.58
N GLN A 6 9.12 25.87 20.95
CA GLN A 6 8.49 25.67 19.64
C GLN A 6 9.50 25.33 18.55
N GLN A 7 10.63 26.04 18.48
CA GLN A 7 11.70 25.73 17.52
C GLN A 7 12.31 24.34 17.74
N GLN A 8 12.48 23.93 19.00
CA GLN A 8 12.92 22.57 19.34
C GLN A 8 11.91 21.52 18.87
N LEU A 9 10.61 21.76 19.06
CA LEU A 9 9.54 20.88 18.58
C LEU A 9 9.55 20.73 17.05
N PHE A 10 9.68 21.82 16.29
CA PHE A 10 9.78 21.75 14.83
C PHE A 10 11.00 20.95 14.37
N LYS A 11 12.15 21.14 15.02
CA LYS A 11 13.36 20.37 14.71
C LYS A 11 13.18 18.87 14.96
N VAL A 12 12.47 18.50 16.03
CA VAL A 12 12.14 17.10 16.32
C VAL A 12 11.18 16.53 15.28
N LEU A 13 10.14 17.29 14.89
CA LEU A 13 9.18 16.88 13.86
C LEU A 13 9.88 16.62 12.51
N SER A 14 10.72 17.56 12.04
CA SER A 14 11.47 17.37 10.81
C SER A 14 12.44 16.17 10.88
N GLY A 15 13.00 15.90 12.06
CA GLY A 15 13.82 14.71 12.29
C GLY A 15 13.02 13.41 12.15
N ILE A 16 11.80 13.37 12.72
CA ILE A 16 10.90 12.22 12.62
C ILE A 16 10.46 11.99 11.16
N GLU A 17 10.12 13.06 10.43
CA GLU A 17 9.75 12.99 9.01
C GLU A 17 10.88 12.39 8.16
N SER A 18 12.11 12.85 8.38
CA SER A 18 13.28 12.30 7.68
C SER A 18 13.53 10.83 8.01
N GLN A 19 13.34 10.43 9.28
CA GLN A 19 13.47 9.02 9.68
C GLN A 19 12.38 8.15 9.04
N LEU A 20 11.14 8.64 8.93
CA LEU A 20 10.06 7.94 8.25
C LEU A 20 10.35 7.73 6.76
N GLU A 21 10.87 8.74 6.07
CA GLU A 21 11.27 8.59 4.66
C GLU A 21 12.42 7.59 4.49
N HIS A 22 13.39 7.56 5.40
CA HIS A 22 14.46 6.56 5.36
C HIS A 22 13.91 5.14 5.59
N VAL A 23 12.99 4.95 6.54
CA VAL A 23 12.32 3.65 6.75
C VAL A 23 11.54 3.23 5.50
N ARG A 24 10.84 4.17 4.86
CA ARG A 24 10.11 3.93 3.61
C ARG A 24 11.04 3.51 2.48
N PHE A 25 12.18 4.17 2.34
CA PHE A 25 13.22 3.83 1.37
C PHE A 25 13.74 2.41 1.61
N LEU A 26 14.10 2.07 2.85
CA LEU A 26 14.57 0.74 3.21
C LEU A 26 13.51 -0.34 2.96
N ILE A 27 12.23 -0.05 3.24
CA ILE A 27 11.13 -0.96 2.91
C ILE A 27 11.04 -1.16 1.39
N ASN A 28 11.14 -0.09 0.60
CA ASN A 28 11.07 -0.18 -0.86
C ASN A 28 12.27 -0.91 -1.49
N GLU A 29 13.47 -0.80 -0.91
CA GLU A 29 14.65 -1.54 -1.36
C GLU A 29 14.64 -3.01 -0.90
N SER A 30 14.15 -3.28 0.31
CA SER A 30 14.24 -4.60 0.95
C SER A 30 13.03 -5.49 0.66
N VAL A 31 11.87 -4.89 0.41
CA VAL A 31 10.68 -5.60 -0.04
C VAL A 31 10.68 -5.48 -1.55
N PRO A 32 11.06 -6.54 -2.31
CA PRO A 32 10.83 -6.52 -3.74
C PRO A 32 9.37 -6.15 -3.90
N SER A 33 9.09 -5.03 -4.57
CA SER A 33 7.74 -4.53 -4.79
C SER A 33 6.89 -5.72 -5.15
N GLY A 34 6.13 -6.21 -4.16
CA GLY A 34 5.48 -7.48 -4.31
C GLY A 34 4.52 -7.23 -5.43
N ASP A 35 4.77 -7.81 -6.60
CA ASP A 35 3.87 -7.63 -7.75
C ASP A 35 2.46 -8.13 -7.41
N TRP A 36 2.26 -8.68 -6.22
CA TRP A 36 1.07 -9.24 -5.65
C TRP A 36 0.64 -8.42 -4.43
N ILE A 37 -0.46 -7.69 -4.57
CA ILE A 37 -1.12 -6.92 -3.50
C ILE A 37 -2.35 -7.66 -2.98
N ASP A 38 -2.79 -7.39 -1.75
CA ASP A 38 -3.99 -8.02 -1.21
C ASP A 38 -5.29 -7.38 -1.77
N THR A 39 -6.43 -8.01 -1.51
CA THR A 39 -7.73 -7.53 -2.02
C THR A 39 -8.15 -6.18 -1.43
N LYS A 40 -7.60 -5.77 -0.28
CA LYS A 40 -7.89 -4.47 0.34
C LYS A 40 -7.07 -3.37 -0.33
N GLU A 41 -5.79 -3.63 -0.54
CA GLU A 41 -4.90 -2.74 -1.25
C GLU A 41 -5.31 -2.57 -2.72
N PHE A 42 -5.72 -3.65 -3.39
CA PHE A 42 -6.27 -3.58 -4.74
C PHE A 42 -7.53 -2.70 -4.81
N SER A 43 -8.44 -2.82 -3.83
CA SER A 43 -9.64 -1.95 -3.79
C SER A 43 -9.31 -0.48 -3.54
N ASN A 44 -8.23 -0.19 -2.81
CA ASN A 44 -7.82 1.20 -2.57
C ASN A 44 -7.18 1.85 -3.81
N ARG A 45 -6.67 1.04 -4.76
CA ARG A 45 -5.94 1.48 -5.96
C ARG A 45 -6.77 1.35 -7.25
N SER A 46 -7.98 0.81 -7.18
CA SER A 46 -8.91 0.64 -8.30
C SER A 46 -10.22 1.39 -8.04
N THR A 47 -11.13 1.37 -9.00
CA THR A 47 -12.49 1.92 -8.84
C THR A 47 -13.45 0.97 -8.10
N LEU A 48 -12.97 -0.22 -7.73
CA LEU A 48 -13.79 -1.26 -7.11
C LEU A 48 -13.75 -1.20 -5.59
N ASN A 49 -14.90 -1.35 -4.95
CA ASN A 49 -14.94 -1.56 -3.51
C ASN A 49 -14.43 -2.96 -3.12
N HIS A 50 -13.97 -3.12 -1.88
CA HIS A 50 -13.38 -4.36 -1.38
C HIS A 50 -14.28 -5.60 -1.53
N LYS A 51 -15.61 -5.45 -1.34
CA LYS A 51 -16.56 -6.56 -1.47
C LYS A 51 -16.65 -7.05 -2.92
N THR A 52 -16.68 -6.12 -3.86
CA THR A 52 -16.66 -6.41 -5.30
C THR A 52 -15.36 -7.10 -5.69
N VAL A 53 -14.21 -6.62 -5.22
CA VAL A 53 -12.90 -7.26 -5.46
C VAL A 53 -12.91 -8.70 -4.96
N CYS A 54 -13.32 -8.95 -3.72
CA CYS A 54 -13.40 -10.32 -3.18
C CYS A 54 -14.32 -11.24 -4.00
N ASN A 55 -15.45 -10.72 -4.47
CA ASN A 55 -16.37 -11.47 -5.34
C ASN A 55 -15.74 -11.77 -6.71
N TYR A 56 -15.09 -10.79 -7.33
CA TYR A 56 -14.45 -10.93 -8.64
C TYR A 56 -13.26 -11.89 -8.59
N VAL A 57 -12.47 -11.86 -7.52
CA VAL A 57 -11.43 -12.86 -7.28
C VAL A 57 -12.06 -14.24 -7.11
N GLY A 58 -13.11 -14.37 -6.28
CA GLY A 58 -13.79 -15.65 -6.06
C GLY A 58 -14.43 -16.25 -7.32
N LYS A 59 -14.86 -15.40 -8.27
CA LYS A 59 -15.42 -15.79 -9.56
C LYS A 59 -14.38 -15.95 -10.68
N GLY A 60 -13.11 -15.64 -10.43
CA GLY A 60 -12.05 -15.67 -11.44
C GLY A 60 -12.15 -14.56 -12.50
N THR A 61 -12.90 -13.48 -12.21
CA THR A 61 -13.02 -12.31 -13.10
C THR A 61 -11.71 -11.52 -13.15
N ILE A 62 -11.05 -11.35 -12.00
CA ILE A 62 -9.66 -10.87 -11.92
C ILE A 62 -8.78 -12.09 -12.17
N LYS A 63 -7.96 -12.05 -13.24
CA LYS A 63 -7.31 -13.25 -13.77
C LYS A 63 -6.02 -13.57 -13.03
N MET A 64 -5.15 -12.57 -12.86
CA MET A 64 -3.87 -12.75 -12.19
C MET A 64 -4.03 -12.73 -10.66
N THR A 65 -4.55 -13.83 -10.12
CA THR A 65 -4.73 -14.02 -8.68
C THR A 65 -4.02 -15.27 -8.19
N LYS A 66 -3.53 -15.25 -6.95
CA LYS A 66 -2.99 -16.43 -6.27
C LYS A 66 -3.47 -16.47 -4.83
N LYS A 67 -3.57 -17.69 -4.27
CA LYS A 67 -3.98 -17.89 -2.88
C LYS A 67 -2.78 -18.33 -2.05
N ILE A 68 -2.43 -17.55 -1.02
CA ILE A 68 -1.35 -17.87 -0.08
C ILE A 68 -1.94 -17.87 1.33
N ARG A 69 -1.83 -19.02 2.03
CA ARG A 69 -2.30 -19.18 3.43
C ARG A 69 -3.73 -18.68 3.64
N GLY A 70 -4.63 -19.00 2.70
CA GLY A 70 -6.04 -18.61 2.76
C GLY A 70 -6.35 -17.18 2.29
N ARG A 71 -5.34 -16.34 2.03
CA ARG A 71 -5.52 -14.98 1.51
C ARG A 71 -5.35 -14.94 0.00
N HIS A 72 -6.19 -14.15 -0.67
CA HIS A 72 -6.01 -13.87 -2.09
C HIS A 72 -5.08 -12.69 -2.27
N LEU A 73 -4.15 -12.84 -3.21
CA LEU A 73 -3.30 -11.79 -3.71
C LEU A 73 -3.57 -11.60 -5.19
N ILE A 74 -3.52 -10.36 -5.64
CA ILE A 74 -3.82 -9.93 -6.99
C ILE A 74 -2.57 -9.28 -7.56
N HIS A 75 -2.21 -9.62 -8.80
CA HIS A 75 -1.07 -9.02 -9.45
C HIS A 75 -1.33 -7.54 -9.76
N ILE A 76 -0.36 -6.65 -9.57
CA ILE A 76 -0.52 -5.20 -9.77
C ILE A 76 -0.88 -4.83 -11.20
N SER A 77 -0.48 -5.63 -12.19
CA SER A 77 -0.85 -5.41 -13.61
C SER A 77 -2.35 -5.48 -13.86
N GLU A 78 -3.12 -6.14 -12.99
CA GLU A 78 -4.58 -6.15 -13.11
C GLU A 78 -5.15 -4.73 -12.94
N LEU A 79 -4.50 -3.84 -12.18
CA LEU A 79 -4.99 -2.47 -11.95
C LEU A 79 -5.23 -1.70 -13.26
N GLU A 80 -4.46 -1.96 -14.32
CA GLU A 80 -4.66 -1.33 -15.63
C GLU A 80 -6.08 -1.53 -16.20
N ASN A 81 -6.72 -2.65 -15.84
CA ASN A 81 -8.07 -3.00 -16.27
C ASN A 81 -9.18 -2.38 -15.39
N TRP A 82 -8.85 -1.85 -14.21
CA TRP A 82 -9.81 -1.47 -13.16
C TRP A 82 -9.57 -0.07 -12.56
N SER A 83 -8.56 0.65 -13.03
CA SER A 83 -8.22 2.01 -12.58
C SER A 83 -8.72 3.12 -13.52
N LYS A 84 -9.51 2.79 -14.55
CA LYS A 84 -10.14 3.75 -15.48
C LYS A 84 -11.57 4.08 -15.09
#